data_AF-A0A7S1EI28-F1
#
_entry.id   AF-A0A7S1EI28-F1
#
_cell.length_a   1.000
_cell.length_b   1.000
_cell.length_c   1.000
_cell.angle_alpha   90.00
_cell.angle_beta   90.00
_cell.angle_gamma   90.00
#
_symmetry.space_group_name_H-M   'P 1'
#
loop_
_entity.id
_entity.type
_entity.pdbx_description
1 polymer ?
#
loop_
_entity_poly.entity_id
_entity_poly.type
_entity_poly.pdbx_seq_one_letter_code
_entity_poly.pdbx_strand_id
1 'polypeptide(L)'
;GKWCVEGVEAVRSEGVCGAKSKNIVEVRKVLPDWIKTPSSAVIPFGAMERCLDDGANRDIAADLEKVVAALGAAGEGASPEALAHARELVMQLNAPRGLREEVESVLAAGKMGKGSSWEGMWEAVK
;
A
#
# COMPACT_ATOMS: atom_id res chain seq x y z
N GLY A 1 -11.91 1.30 8.25
CA GLY A 1 -11.26 2.35 7.43
C GLY A 1 -11.37 1.98 5.96
N LYS A 2 -11.18 2.95 5.06
CA LYS A 2 -11.11 2.71 3.61
C LYS A 2 -9.84 1.94 3.23
N TRP A 3 -9.89 1.02 2.29
CA TRP A 3 -8.70 0.35 1.74
C TRP A 3 -7.99 1.19 0.68
N CYS A 4 -8.74 2.01 -0.05
CA CYS A 4 -8.23 2.83 -1.13
C CYS A 4 -9.00 4.15 -1.19
N VAL A 5 -8.30 5.23 -1.50
CA VAL A 5 -8.89 6.56 -1.67
C VAL A 5 -8.30 7.24 -2.90
N GLU A 6 -9.04 8.17 -3.49
CA GLU A 6 -8.50 9.00 -4.56
C GLU A 6 -7.34 9.86 -4.01
N GLY A 7 -6.28 10.06 -4.80
CA GLY A 7 -5.09 10.78 -4.34
C GLY A 7 -5.37 12.19 -3.83
N VAL A 8 -6.31 12.93 -4.46
CA VAL A 8 -6.69 14.27 -4.00
C VAL A 8 -7.45 14.23 -2.68
N GLU A 9 -8.33 13.24 -2.48
CA GLU A 9 -9.04 13.01 -1.21
C GLU A 9 -8.05 12.65 -0.09
N ALA A 10 -7.08 11.77 -0.39
CA ALA A 10 -6.08 11.29 0.56
C ALA A 10 -5.27 12.42 1.19
N VAL A 11 -4.88 13.41 0.39
CA VAL A 11 -4.00 14.51 0.82
C VAL A 11 -4.75 15.58 1.62
N ARG A 12 -6.08 15.68 1.48
CA ARG A 12 -6.90 16.61 2.26
C ARG A 12 -7.09 16.18 3.71
N SER A 13 -6.86 14.91 4.01
CA SER A 13 -7.04 14.34 5.35
C SER A 13 -5.68 14.18 6.04
N GLU A 14 -5.51 14.84 7.19
CA GLU A 14 -4.29 14.67 7.98
C GLU A 14 -4.10 13.21 8.42
N GLY A 15 -2.86 12.73 8.39
CA GLY A 15 -2.53 11.37 8.83
C GLY A 15 -3.02 10.25 7.92
N VAL A 16 -3.49 10.52 6.69
CA VAL A 16 -3.99 9.48 5.77
C VAL A 16 -2.92 8.92 4.82
N CYS A 17 -1.97 9.75 4.36
CA CYS A 17 -0.96 9.32 3.40
C CYS A 17 0.43 9.96 3.61
N GLY A 18 1.45 9.32 3.05
CA GLY A 18 2.84 9.76 3.15
C GLY A 18 3.21 10.97 2.30
N ALA A 19 4.43 11.47 2.49
CA ALA A 19 4.95 12.68 1.85
C ALA A 19 4.94 12.62 0.31
N LYS A 20 5.20 11.44 -0.28
CA LYS A 20 5.17 11.26 -1.74
C LYS A 20 3.78 11.55 -2.32
N SER A 21 2.73 10.99 -1.74
CA SER A 21 1.35 11.21 -2.18
C SER A 21 0.94 12.67 -2.03
N LYS A 22 1.36 13.32 -0.91
CA LYS A 22 1.16 14.76 -0.70
C LYS A 22 1.83 15.59 -1.80
N ASN A 23 3.10 15.32 -2.08
CA ASN A 23 3.85 16.04 -3.10
C ASN A 23 3.24 15.89 -4.49
N ILE A 24 2.74 14.69 -4.86
CA ILE A 24 2.06 14.48 -6.15
C ILE A 24 0.87 15.43 -6.29
N VAL A 25 0.07 15.64 -5.24
CA VAL A 25 -1.10 16.53 -5.27
C VAL A 25 -0.69 17.99 -5.20
N GLU A 26 0.27 18.36 -4.35
CA GLU A 26 0.75 19.75 -4.23
C GLU A 26 1.39 20.24 -5.52
N VAL A 27 2.17 19.40 -6.21
CA VAL A 27 2.77 19.74 -7.50
C VAL A 27 1.68 20.08 -8.53
N ARG A 28 0.53 19.41 -8.53
CA ARG A 28 -0.57 19.77 -9.46
C ARG A 28 -1.07 21.19 -9.27
N LYS A 29 -1.03 21.73 -8.05
CA LYS A 29 -1.54 23.07 -7.75
C LYS A 29 -0.65 24.18 -8.32
N VAL A 30 0.62 23.87 -8.57
CA VAL A 30 1.62 24.85 -9.04
C VAL A 30 2.03 24.65 -10.50
N LEU A 31 1.63 23.53 -11.11
CA LEU A 31 1.90 23.26 -12.52
C LEU A 31 0.93 24.04 -13.42
N PRO A 32 1.42 24.59 -14.55
CA PRO A 32 0.55 25.13 -15.59
C PRO A 32 -0.43 24.08 -16.14
N ASP A 33 -1.60 24.52 -16.57
CA ASP A 33 -2.69 23.65 -17.05
C ASP A 33 -2.33 22.76 -18.25
N TRP A 34 -1.29 23.11 -19.02
CA TRP A 34 -0.80 22.30 -20.14
C TRP A 34 0.02 21.09 -19.68
N ILE A 35 0.50 21.07 -18.44
CA ILE A 35 1.17 19.91 -17.83
C ILE A 35 0.11 19.05 -17.15
N LYS A 36 -0.35 18.02 -17.85
CA LYS A 36 -1.29 17.05 -17.29
C LYS A 36 -0.56 16.08 -16.37
N THR A 37 -1.07 15.93 -15.15
CA THR A 37 -0.56 14.95 -14.18
C THR A 37 -1.45 13.70 -14.19
N PRO A 38 -0.88 12.47 -14.18
CA PRO A 38 -1.67 11.24 -14.22
C PRO A 38 -2.57 11.13 -12.99
N SER A 39 -3.84 10.71 -13.13
CA SER A 39 -4.70 10.39 -11.97
C SER A 39 -4.04 9.35 -11.06
N SER A 40 -4.30 9.40 -9.76
CA SER A 40 -3.67 8.50 -8.78
C SER A 40 -4.63 8.08 -7.68
N ALA A 41 -4.41 6.86 -7.16
CA ALA A 41 -5.07 6.32 -5.98
C ALA A 41 -4.04 6.13 -4.86
N VAL A 42 -4.51 6.07 -3.62
CA VAL A 42 -3.67 5.93 -2.43
C VAL A 42 -4.24 4.83 -1.54
N ILE A 43 -3.37 3.93 -1.12
CA ILE A 43 -3.62 3.01 -0.01
C ILE A 43 -3.26 3.77 1.30
N PRO A 44 -4.23 4.01 2.20
CA PRO A 44 -3.99 4.78 3.42
C PRO A 44 -3.01 4.12 4.40
N PHE A 45 -2.46 4.93 5.30
CA PHE A 45 -1.83 4.41 6.52
C PHE A 45 -2.80 3.52 7.31
N GLY A 46 -2.28 2.51 8.01
CA GLY A 46 -3.11 1.52 8.69
C GLY A 46 -3.64 0.40 7.78
N ALA A 47 -3.40 0.44 6.46
CA ALA A 47 -3.85 -0.62 5.56
C ALA A 47 -3.03 -1.92 5.73
N MET A 48 -1.73 -1.82 5.97
CA MET A 48 -0.87 -2.99 6.20
C MET A 48 -1.23 -3.67 7.52
N GLU A 49 -1.41 -2.89 8.58
CA GLU A 49 -1.79 -3.36 9.91
C GLU A 49 -3.14 -4.09 9.85
N ARG A 50 -4.15 -3.50 9.19
CA ARG A 50 -5.44 -4.18 8.98
C ARG A 50 -5.34 -5.41 8.09
N CYS A 51 -4.38 -5.45 7.15
CA CYS A 51 -4.15 -6.61 6.31
C CYS A 51 -3.59 -7.78 7.14
N LEU A 52 -2.67 -7.48 8.06
CA LEU A 52 -2.10 -8.45 8.99
C LEU A 52 -3.13 -8.92 10.05
N ASP A 53 -4.05 -8.05 10.46
CA ASP A 53 -5.16 -8.40 11.38
C ASP A 53 -6.25 -9.28 10.74
N ASP A 54 -6.27 -9.41 9.40
CA ASP A 54 -7.24 -10.26 8.71
C ASP A 54 -7.00 -11.74 9.05
N GLY A 55 -8.08 -12.48 9.34
CA GLY A 55 -8.01 -13.89 9.71
C GLY A 55 -7.35 -14.77 8.64
N ALA A 56 -7.38 -14.38 7.37
CA ALA A 56 -6.70 -15.08 6.26
C ALA A 56 -5.17 -14.95 6.30
N ASN A 57 -4.64 -14.02 7.10
CA ASN A 57 -3.20 -13.71 7.18
C ASN A 57 -2.60 -13.99 8.56
N ARG A 58 -3.38 -14.53 9.51
CA ARG A 58 -2.95 -14.70 10.91
C ARG A 58 -1.60 -15.42 11.04
N ASP A 59 -1.41 -16.54 10.33
CA ASP A 59 -0.19 -17.34 10.44
C ASP A 59 1.02 -16.57 9.86
N ILE A 60 0.84 -15.95 8.69
CA ILE A 60 1.86 -15.12 8.04
C ILE A 60 2.22 -13.92 8.93
N ALA A 61 1.23 -13.28 9.55
CA ALA A 61 1.45 -12.14 10.45
C ALA A 61 2.27 -12.54 11.69
N ALA A 62 1.95 -13.68 12.30
CA ALA A 62 2.68 -14.19 13.45
C ALA A 62 4.15 -14.54 13.12
N ASP A 63 4.41 -15.07 11.92
CA ASP A 63 5.77 -15.36 11.48
C ASP A 63 6.54 -14.08 11.11
N LEU A 64 5.88 -13.14 10.44
CA LEU A 64 6.47 -11.85 10.09
C LEU A 64 6.85 -11.06 11.35
N GLU A 65 6.02 -11.08 12.39
CA GLU A 65 6.31 -10.43 13.68
C GLU A 65 7.62 -10.96 14.30
N LYS A 66 7.82 -12.29 14.31
CA LYS A 66 9.06 -12.91 14.83
C LYS A 66 10.28 -12.45 14.04
N VAL A 67 10.18 -12.43 12.70
CA VAL A 67 11.28 -12.02 11.82
C VAL A 67 11.61 -10.54 12.03
N VAL A 68 10.60 -9.67 12.08
CA VAL A 68 10.78 -8.23 12.32
C VAL A 68 11.38 -7.96 13.70
N ALA A 69 10.95 -8.68 14.74
CA ALA A 69 11.54 -8.56 16.07
C ALA A 69 13.02 -8.98 16.09
N ALA A 70 13.36 -10.07 15.42
CA ALA A 70 14.75 -10.53 15.30
C ALA A 70 15.62 -9.52 14.51
N LEU A 71 15.10 -8.97 13.41
CA LEU A 71 15.76 -7.92 12.64
C LEU A 71 16.01 -6.66 13.48
N GLY A 72 15.01 -6.25 14.27
CA GLY A 72 15.13 -5.10 15.17
C GLY A 72 16.20 -5.30 16.25
N ALA A 73 16.33 -6.52 16.77
CA ALA A 73 17.38 -6.86 17.73
C ALA A 73 18.78 -6.91 17.10
N ALA A 74 18.90 -7.30 15.83
CA ALA A 74 20.17 -7.38 15.11
C ALA A 74 20.69 -6.01 14.66
N GLY A 75 19.82 -5.03 14.44
CA GLY A 75 20.19 -3.68 14.00
C GLY A 75 20.98 -3.70 12.69
N GLU A 76 22.13 -3.03 12.64
CA GLU A 76 23.03 -3.02 11.47
C GLU A 76 23.65 -4.39 11.15
N GLY A 77 23.59 -5.34 12.08
CA GLY A 77 24.06 -6.72 11.89
C GLY A 77 23.02 -7.66 11.29
N ALA A 78 21.84 -7.15 10.88
CA ALA A 78 20.80 -7.94 10.27
C ALA A 78 21.28 -8.63 8.99
N SER A 79 21.03 -9.94 8.89
CA SER A 79 21.46 -10.70 7.72
C SER A 79 20.57 -10.38 6.50
N PRO A 80 21.14 -10.32 5.29
CA PRO A 80 20.36 -10.17 4.05
C PRO A 80 19.28 -11.24 3.90
N GLU A 81 19.54 -12.45 4.38
CA GLU A 81 18.61 -13.58 4.34
C GLU A 81 17.38 -13.33 5.22
N ALA A 82 17.54 -12.72 6.40
CA ALA A 82 16.42 -12.37 7.26
C ALA A 82 15.51 -11.30 6.62
N LEU A 83 16.09 -10.32 5.91
CA LEU A 83 15.33 -9.33 5.13
C LEU A 83 14.62 -9.98 3.94
N ALA A 84 15.30 -10.90 3.23
CA ALA A 84 14.70 -11.64 2.12
C ALA A 84 13.52 -12.49 2.59
N HIS A 85 13.64 -13.13 3.76
CA HIS A 85 12.57 -13.92 4.35
C HIS A 85 11.38 -13.06 4.78
N ALA A 86 11.61 -11.89 5.38
CA ALA A 86 10.54 -10.94 5.69
C ALA A 86 9.78 -10.51 4.42
N ARG A 87 10.51 -10.23 3.33
CA ARG A 87 9.90 -9.91 2.03
C ARG A 87 9.07 -11.08 1.49
N GLU A 88 9.56 -12.31 1.60
CA GLU A 88 8.84 -13.49 1.15
C GLU A 88 7.51 -13.68 1.89
N LEU A 89 7.51 -13.49 3.22
CA LEU A 89 6.29 -13.55 4.02
C LEU A 89 5.28 -12.48 3.60
N VAL A 90 5.73 -11.24 3.39
CA VAL A 90 4.87 -10.16 2.87
C VAL A 90 4.25 -10.55 1.52
N MET A 91 5.03 -11.15 0.62
CA MET A 91 4.54 -11.59 -0.69
C MET A 91 3.49 -12.72 -0.61
N GLN A 92 3.40 -13.47 0.49
CA GLN A 92 2.40 -14.52 0.68
C GLN A 92 1.05 -14.00 1.21
N LEU A 93 0.97 -12.72 1.60
CA LEU A 93 -0.28 -12.14 2.13
C LEU A 93 -1.43 -12.27 1.15
N ASN A 94 -2.58 -12.67 1.69
CA ASN A 94 -3.87 -12.68 1.00
C ASN A 94 -4.48 -11.29 1.06
N ALA A 95 -5.12 -10.88 -0.03
CA ALA A 95 -5.86 -9.62 -0.06
C ALA A 95 -7.07 -9.71 0.89
N PRO A 96 -7.20 -8.80 1.87
CA PRO A 96 -8.36 -8.75 2.76
C PRO A 96 -9.66 -8.56 2.00
N ARG A 97 -10.77 -9.01 2.59
CA ARG A 97 -12.10 -8.86 1.99
C ARG A 97 -12.44 -7.39 1.75
N GLY A 98 -12.92 -7.07 0.54
CA GLY A 98 -13.33 -5.71 0.17
C GLY A 98 -12.19 -4.83 -0.35
N LEU A 99 -10.92 -5.22 -0.16
CA LEU A 99 -9.78 -4.42 -0.64
C LEU A 99 -9.79 -4.33 -2.16
N ARG A 100 -9.99 -5.46 -2.84
CA ARG A 100 -10.06 -5.54 -4.30
C ARG A 100 -11.14 -4.64 -4.87
N GLU A 101 -12.36 -4.79 -4.37
CA GLU A 101 -13.53 -4.08 -4.86
C GLU A 101 -13.37 -2.57 -4.68
N GLU A 102 -12.79 -2.13 -3.56
CA GLU A 102 -12.56 -0.73 -3.29
C GLU A 102 -11.45 -0.14 -4.18
N VAL A 103 -10.34 -0.88 -4.39
CA VAL A 103 -9.29 -0.49 -5.33
C VAL A 103 -9.85 -0.36 -6.75
N GLU A 104 -10.56 -1.38 -7.24
CA GLU A 104 -11.16 -1.36 -8.58
C GLU A 104 -12.17 -0.21 -8.73
N SER A 105 -12.98 0.06 -7.70
CA SER A 105 -13.93 1.17 -7.68
C SER A 105 -13.23 2.53 -7.75
N VAL A 106 -12.18 2.76 -6.97
CA VAL A 106 -11.43 4.04 -6.98
C VAL A 106 -10.71 4.24 -8.31
N LEU A 107 -10.10 3.19 -8.87
CA LEU A 107 -9.45 3.25 -10.18
C LEU A 107 -10.46 3.59 -11.28
N ALA A 108 -11.64 2.96 -11.28
CA ALA A 108 -12.70 3.23 -12.24
C ALA A 108 -13.22 4.67 -12.13
N ALA A 109 -13.48 5.15 -10.92
CA ALA A 109 -13.94 6.52 -10.66
C ALA A 109 -12.92 7.57 -11.14
N GLY A 110 -11.63 7.31 -10.90
CA GLY A 110 -10.54 8.19 -11.34
C GLY A 110 -10.18 8.08 -12.83
N LYS A 111 -10.94 7.30 -13.61
CA LYS A 111 -10.67 6.96 -15.03
C LYS A 111 -9.25 6.44 -15.24
N MET A 112 -8.72 5.75 -14.24
CA MET A 112 -7.42 5.08 -14.32
C MET A 112 -7.62 3.77 -15.10
N GLY A 113 -6.67 3.46 -15.98
CA GLY A 113 -6.73 2.22 -16.76
C GLY A 113 -6.86 1.01 -15.83
N LYS A 114 -7.66 0.01 -16.23
CA LYS A 114 -7.62 -1.29 -15.56
C LYS A 114 -6.19 -1.82 -15.74
N GLY A 115 -5.50 -2.12 -14.63
CA GLY A 115 -4.22 -2.81 -14.68
C GLY A 115 -4.35 -4.17 -15.39
N SER A 116 -3.23 -4.86 -15.58
CA SER A 116 -3.19 -6.16 -16.25
C SER A 116 -4.16 -7.18 -15.62
N SER A 117 -3.88 -7.62 -14.41
CA SER A 117 -4.70 -8.55 -13.61
C SER A 117 -4.76 -8.11 -12.16
N TRP A 118 -5.72 -8.65 -11.40
CA TRP A 118 -5.80 -8.40 -9.97
C TRP A 118 -4.55 -8.89 -9.24
N GLU A 119 -4.05 -10.06 -9.63
CA GLU A 119 -2.89 -10.71 -9.03
C GLU A 119 -1.64 -9.85 -9.20
N GLY A 120 -1.41 -9.32 -10.40
CA GLY A 120 -0.27 -8.42 -10.65
C GLY A 120 -0.40 -7.09 -9.92
N MET A 121 -1.62 -6.55 -9.77
CA MET A 121 -1.84 -5.35 -8.95
C MET A 121 -1.58 -5.62 -7.48
N TRP A 122 -2.03 -6.77 -6.95
CA TRP A 122 -1.83 -7.15 -5.57
C TRP A 122 -0.34 -7.39 -5.25
N GLU A 123 0.39 -8.05 -6.15
CA GLU A 123 1.85 -8.20 -6.03
C GLU A 123 2.59 -6.86 -6.05
N ALA A 124 2.11 -5.88 -6.81
CA ALA A 124 2.76 -4.57 -6.92
C ALA A 124 2.55 -3.65 -5.70
N VAL A 125 1.55 -3.94 -4.85
CA VAL A 125 1.24 -3.14 -3.65
C VAL A 125 1.69 -3.79 -2.35
N LYS A 126 2.17 -5.04 -2.40
CA LYS A 126 2.88 -5.73 -1.32
C LYS A 126 4.36 -5.38 -1.36
#